data_AF-A0A1I2M1J2-F1
#
_entry.id   AF-A0A1I2M1J2-F1
#
_cell.length_a   1.000
_cell.length_b   1.000
_cell.length_c   1.000
_cell.angle_alpha   90.00
_cell.angle_beta   90.00
_cell.angle_gamma   90.00
#
_symmetry.space_group_name_H-M   'P 1'
#
loop_
_entity.id
_entity.type
_entity.pdbx_description
1 polymer ?
#
loop_
_entity_poly.entity_id
_entity_poly.type
_entity_poly.pdbx_seq_one_letter_code
_entity_poly.pdbx_strand_id
1 'polypeptide(L)'
;MPLLADLRDDEASAVMTMIRQLATAITSELRPDGLNVFQNNGIVANQTVPHVHFHVAPRTVEQMATWTPASDAWSGAVQPVEPRRELAQRFARHLP
;
A
#
# COMPACT_ATOMS: atom_id res chain seq x y z
N MET A 1 5.55 12.15 15.62
CA MET A 1 5.30 11.14 14.57
C MET A 1 4.16 11.67 13.72
N PRO A 2 4.37 11.99 12.44
CA PRO A 2 3.32 12.51 11.57
C PRO A 2 2.16 11.52 11.42
N LEU A 3 0.95 12.02 11.56
CA LEU A 3 -0.31 11.31 11.47
C LEU A 3 -1.10 11.80 10.25
N LEU A 4 -2.12 11.03 9.87
CA LEU A 4 -3.08 11.43 8.83
C LEU A 4 -3.70 12.80 9.14
N ALA A 5 -3.96 13.09 10.41
CA ALA A 5 -4.52 14.36 10.88
C ALA A 5 -3.57 15.56 10.70
N ASP A 6 -2.28 15.33 10.44
CA ASP A 6 -1.29 16.38 10.21
C ASP A 6 -1.18 16.78 8.73
N LEU A 7 -1.83 16.04 7.81
CA LEU A 7 -1.86 16.42 6.39
C LEU A 7 -2.77 17.63 6.18
N ARG A 8 -2.37 18.51 5.28
CA ARG A 8 -3.27 19.54 4.74
C ARG A 8 -4.32 18.89 3.82
N ASP A 9 -5.43 19.59 3.61
CA ASP A 9 -6.52 19.11 2.73
C ASP A 9 -6.05 18.84 1.30
N ASP A 10 -5.14 19.65 0.76
CA ASP A 10 -4.56 19.47 -0.58
C ASP A 10 -3.70 18.19 -0.64
N GLU A 11 -2.94 17.90 0.42
CA GLU A 11 -2.12 16.70 0.52
C GLU A 11 -2.98 15.44 0.64
N ALA A 12 -3.99 15.47 1.53
CA ALA A 12 -4.90 14.36 1.72
C ALA A 12 -5.65 14.00 0.42
N SER A 13 -6.13 15.02 -0.31
CA SER A 13 -6.79 14.83 -1.61
C SER A 13 -5.84 14.27 -2.67
N ALA A 14 -4.62 14.82 -2.77
CA ALA A 14 -3.61 14.35 -3.72
C ALA A 14 -3.22 12.89 -3.45
N VAL A 15 -3.01 12.53 -2.19
CA VAL A 15 -2.67 11.15 -1.77
C VAL A 15 -3.79 10.17 -2.12
N MET A 16 -5.06 10.50 -1.83
CA MET A 16 -6.16 9.59 -2.19
C MET A 16 -6.35 9.45 -3.70
N THR A 17 -6.10 10.51 -4.47
CA THR A 17 -6.09 10.44 -5.93
C THR A 17 -5.03 9.46 -6.42
N MET A 18 -3.80 9.55 -5.89
CA MET A 18 -2.71 8.64 -6.23
C MET A 18 -3.01 7.20 -5.81
N ILE A 19 -3.57 6.97 -4.63
CA ILE A 19 -3.96 5.63 -4.16
C ILE A 19 -4.97 4.99 -5.11
N ARG A 20 -5.97 5.75 -5.58
CA ARG A 20 -6.96 5.27 -6.56
C ARG A 20 -6.31 4.92 -7.91
N GLN A 21 -5.34 5.72 -8.37
CA GLN A 21 -4.56 5.43 -9.59
C GLN A 21 -3.70 4.17 -9.42
N LEU A 22 -3.01 4.01 -8.29
CA LEU A 22 -2.24 2.80 -7.97
C LEU A 22 -3.13 1.56 -7.87
N ALA A 23 -4.28 1.64 -7.22
CA ALA A 23 -5.24 0.54 -7.16
C ALA A 23 -5.67 0.11 -8.57
N THR A 24 -5.89 1.06 -9.48
CA THR A 24 -6.20 0.78 -10.88
C THR A 24 -5.03 0.07 -11.57
N ALA A 25 -3.81 0.59 -11.44
CA ALA A 25 -2.61 0.01 -12.04
C ALA A 25 -2.34 -1.42 -11.53
N ILE A 26 -2.46 -1.64 -10.22
CA ILE A 26 -2.28 -2.95 -9.58
C ILE A 26 -3.33 -3.93 -10.10
N THR A 27 -4.60 -3.53 -10.18
CA THR A 27 -5.68 -4.38 -10.69
C THR A 27 -5.47 -4.75 -12.15
N SER A 28 -5.09 -3.80 -13.00
CA SER A 28 -4.81 -4.05 -14.42
C SER A 28 -3.65 -5.02 -14.64
N GLU A 29 -2.58 -4.87 -13.83
CA GLU A 29 -1.34 -5.61 -14.04
C GLU A 29 -1.31 -6.99 -13.35
N LEU A 30 -1.93 -7.10 -12.17
CA LEU A 30 -1.88 -8.33 -11.36
C LEU A 30 -3.19 -9.09 -11.30
N ARG A 31 -4.33 -8.45 -11.63
CA ARG A 31 -5.68 -9.04 -11.55
C ARG A 31 -5.94 -9.77 -10.22
N PRO A 32 -5.71 -9.12 -9.07
CA PRO A 32 -5.96 -9.74 -7.78
C PRO A 32 -7.46 -9.95 -7.56
N ASP A 33 -7.82 -10.86 -6.66
CA ASP A 33 -9.22 -11.08 -6.26
C ASP A 33 -9.76 -9.94 -5.37
N GLY A 34 -8.86 -9.15 -4.79
CA GLY A 34 -9.19 -7.96 -4.01
C GLY A 34 -7.97 -7.10 -3.67
N LEU A 35 -8.23 -5.96 -3.02
CA LEU A 35 -7.21 -5.03 -2.53
C LEU A 35 -7.52 -4.63 -1.09
N ASN A 36 -6.50 -4.59 -0.23
CA ASN A 36 -6.56 -3.86 1.03
C ASN A 36 -5.90 -2.49 0.83
N VAL A 37 -6.58 -1.43 1.27
CA VAL A 37 -6.01 -0.09 1.43
C VAL A 37 -6.10 0.28 2.89
N PHE A 38 -4.96 0.55 3.54
CA PHE A 38 -4.94 0.90 4.96
C PHE A 38 -3.73 1.77 5.31
N GLN A 39 -3.85 2.51 6.40
CA GLN A 39 -2.80 3.34 6.98
C GLN A 39 -2.98 3.38 8.49
N ASN A 40 -1.86 3.43 9.22
CA ASN A 40 -1.81 3.35 10.67
C ASN A 40 -1.37 4.70 11.27
N ASN A 41 -2.06 5.16 12.32
CA ASN A 41 -1.79 6.42 13.01
C ASN A 41 -1.38 6.15 14.46
N GLY A 42 -0.09 6.35 14.78
CA GLY A 42 0.43 6.10 16.13
C GLY A 42 1.11 4.73 16.29
N ILE A 43 2.04 4.61 17.23
CA ILE A 43 2.83 3.39 17.47
C ILE A 43 1.89 2.25 17.89
N VAL A 44 0.88 2.56 18.72
CA VAL A 44 -0.13 1.60 19.20
C VAL A 44 -1.00 1.06 18.05
N ALA A 45 -1.12 1.80 16.95
CA ALA A 45 -1.79 1.36 15.74
C ALA A 45 -0.85 0.64 14.75
N ASN A 46 0.39 0.30 15.15
CA ASN A 46 1.43 -0.31 14.31
C ASN A 46 2.03 0.62 13.22
N GLN A 47 2.13 1.92 13.48
CA GLN A 47 2.95 2.82 12.66
C GLN A 47 4.42 2.77 13.11
N THR A 48 5.24 1.97 12.42
CA THR A 48 6.66 1.79 12.78
C THR A 48 7.59 2.81 12.11
N VAL A 49 7.22 3.32 10.93
CA VAL A 49 7.94 4.38 10.21
C VAL A 49 7.24 5.73 10.47
N PRO A 50 7.95 6.74 11.01
CA PRO A 50 7.35 8.03 11.39
C PRO A 50 7.15 8.95 10.18
N HIS A 51 6.35 8.50 9.22
CA HIS A 51 5.94 9.20 8.01
C HIS A 51 4.54 8.70 7.62
N VAL A 52 3.64 9.55 7.13
CA VAL A 52 2.29 9.12 6.69
C VAL A 52 2.42 8.30 5.42
N HIS A 53 2.10 7.00 5.47
CA HIS A 53 2.20 6.11 4.32
C HIS A 53 0.97 5.20 4.24
N PHE A 54 0.53 4.89 3.03
CA PHE A 54 -0.58 3.98 2.79
C PHE A 54 -0.06 2.68 2.20
N HIS A 55 -0.63 1.57 2.67
CA HIS A 55 -0.49 0.28 2.04
C HIS A 55 -1.60 0.09 1.01
N VAL A 56 -1.23 -0.34 -0.19
CA VAL A 56 -2.16 -0.78 -1.24
C VAL A 56 -1.75 -2.19 -1.64
N ALA A 57 -2.38 -3.19 -1.02
CA ALA A 57 -1.92 -4.58 -1.06
C ALA A 57 -2.89 -5.46 -1.86
N PRO A 58 -2.45 -6.06 -2.99
CA PRO A 58 -3.24 -7.06 -3.71
C PRO A 58 -3.44 -8.32 -2.87
N ARG A 59 -4.61 -8.95 -3.01
CA ARG A 59 -5.02 -10.14 -2.27
C ARG A 59 -5.55 -11.21 -3.21
N THR A 60 -5.39 -12.46 -2.79
CA THR A 60 -6.03 -13.61 -3.44
C THR A 60 -7.06 -14.26 -2.51
N VAL A 61 -7.97 -15.07 -3.07
CA VAL A 61 -8.99 -15.81 -2.28
C VAL A 61 -8.36 -16.66 -1.18
N GLU A 62 -7.19 -17.25 -1.41
CA GLU A 62 -6.46 -18.07 -0.42
C GLU A 62 -6.03 -17.27 0.81
N GLN A 63 -5.90 -15.95 0.67
CA GLN A 63 -5.45 -15.06 1.73
C GLN A 63 -6.61 -14.38 2.49
N MET A 64 -7.87 -14.75 2.22
CA MET A 64 -9.05 -14.11 2.81
C MET A 64 -9.09 -14.24 4.34
N ALA A 65 -8.80 -15.43 4.87
CA ALA A 65 -8.86 -15.71 6.31
C ALA A 65 -7.60 -15.29 7.10
N THR A 66 -6.52 -14.92 6.40
CA THR A 66 -5.21 -14.67 7.01
C THR A 66 -4.84 -13.20 7.06
N TRP A 67 -5.77 -12.31 6.71
CA TRP A 67 -5.50 -10.88 6.75
C TRP A 67 -5.46 -10.37 8.20
N THR A 68 -4.31 -9.82 8.58
CA THR A 68 -4.16 -9.01 9.78
C THR A 68 -3.57 -7.65 9.36
N PRO A 69 -4.15 -6.52 9.81
CA PRO A 69 -3.63 -5.19 9.49
C PRO A 69 -2.31 -4.84 10.20
N ALA A 70 -1.74 -5.78 10.96
CA ALA A 70 -0.54 -5.59 11.75
C ALA A 70 0.74 -6.01 11.00
N SER A 71 1.83 -5.33 11.30
CA SER A 71 3.20 -5.64 10.85
C SER A 71 3.70 -7.04 11.20
N ASP A 72 2.99 -7.75 12.09
CA ASP A 72 3.47 -8.95 12.79
C ASP A 72 3.61 -10.18 11.87
N ALA A 73 3.06 -10.10 10.65
CA ALA A 73 3.19 -11.13 9.63
C ALA A 73 4.38 -10.92 8.67
N TRP A 74 5.12 -9.81 8.76
CA TRP A 74 6.28 -9.59 7.88
C TRP A 74 7.45 -10.48 8.32
N SER A 75 7.84 -11.41 7.45
CA SER A 75 8.87 -12.42 7.71
C SER A 75 10.31 -11.90 7.75
N GLY A 76 10.53 -10.58 7.61
CA GLY A 76 11.87 -10.00 7.43
C GLY A 76 12.47 -10.23 6.04
N ALA A 77 11.78 -10.98 5.17
CA ALA A 77 12.26 -11.26 3.82
C ALA A 77 12.25 -9.97 2.97
N VAL A 78 13.45 -9.54 2.58
CA VAL A 78 13.62 -8.43 1.64
C VAL A 78 13.59 -8.99 0.23
N GLN A 79 12.60 -8.56 -0.55
CA GLN A 79 12.56 -8.89 -1.97
C GLN A 79 13.74 -8.22 -2.71
N PRO A 80 14.42 -8.93 -3.63
CA PRO A 80 15.49 -8.34 -4.43
C PRO A 80 15.05 -7.06 -5.15
N VAL A 81 15.99 -6.18 -5.46
CA VAL A 81 15.69 -4.85 -6.01
C VAL A 81 15.16 -4.97 -7.44
N GLU A 82 15.76 -5.84 -8.25
CA GLU A 82 15.50 -5.96 -9.68
C GLU A 82 14.06 -6.37 -9.97
N PRO A 83 13.49 -7.44 -9.37
CA PRO A 83 12.09 -7.79 -9.55
C PRO A 83 11.12 -6.69 -9.10
N ARG A 84 11.46 -5.96 -8.02
CA ARG A 84 10.64 -4.83 -7.56
C ARG A 84 10.67 -3.66 -8.55
N ARG A 85 11.82 -3.40 -9.17
CA ARG A 85 11.97 -2.35 -10.19
C ARG A 85 11.20 -2.70 -11.46
N GLU A 86 11.27 -3.94 -11.92
CA GLU A 86 10.51 -4.43 -13.07
C GLU A 86 8.99 -4.33 -12.81
N LEU A 87 8.54 -4.73 -11.62
CA LEU A 87 7.13 -4.59 -11.23
C LEU A 87 6.69 -3.12 -11.20
N ALA A 88 7.51 -2.22 -10.65
CA ALA A 88 7.22 -0.79 -10.64
C ALA A 88 7.09 -0.22 -12.06
N GLN A 89 7.96 -0.63 -12.99
CA GLN A 89 7.88 -0.23 -14.40
C GLN A 89 6.62 -0.75 -15.10
N ARG A 90 6.12 -1.93 -14.70
CA ARG A 90 4.84 -2.45 -15.20
C ARG A 90 3.68 -1.59 -14.71
N PHE A 91 3.61 -1.26 -13.42
CA PHE A 91 2.59 -0.37 -12.89
C PHE A 91 2.62 1.02 -13.51
N ALA A 92 3.81 1.58 -13.75
CA ALA A 92 3.96 2.91 -14.34
C ALA A 92 3.30 3.05 -15.73
N ARG A 93 3.13 1.95 -16.49
CA ARG A 93 2.44 1.95 -17.79
C ARG A 93 0.95 2.21 -17.70
N HIS A 94 0.35 2.09 -16.52
CA HIS A 94 -1.08 2.28 -16.26
C HIS A 94 -1.39 3.57 -15.51
N LEU A 95 -0.36 4.32 -15.12
CA LEU A 95 -0.53 5.63 -14.47
C LEU A 95 -0.73 6.73 -15.54
N PRO A 96 -1.48 7.79 -15.20
CA PRO A 96 -1.72 8.90 -16.12
C PRO A 96 -0.45 9.71 -16.45
#